data_AF-A0AAD5T0J2-F1
#
_entry.id   AF-A0AAD5T0J2-F1
#
_cell.length_a   1.000
_cell.length_b   1.000
_cell.length_c   1.000
_cell.angle_alpha   90.00
_cell.angle_beta   90.00
_cell.angle_gamma   90.00
#
_symmetry.space_group_name_H-M   'P 1'
#
loop_
_entity.id
_entity.type
_entity.pdbx_description
1 polymer ?
#
loop_
_entity_poly.entity_id
_entity_poly.type
_entity_poly.pdbx_seq_one_letter_code
_entity_poly.pdbx_strand_id
1 'polypeptide(L)'
;MGAIQGIFQAQYEVLRAAGHSPSEAFNETVEEATQSLYPLIGAKGMDWMYANCSTTARRGALDWAPEFHKATKPVFQRLYESVANGTESQRSITENGRPDYRERFEAELKEIRESEMWRAGVTVRSLRPENQK
;
A
#
# COMPACT_ATOMS: atom_id res chain seq x y z
N MET A 1 -2.52 6.26 4.57
CA MET A 1 -3.44 5.53 3.67
C MET A 1 -3.01 5.65 2.22
N GLY A 2 -2.95 6.85 1.63
CA GLY A 2 -2.57 7.03 0.22
C GLY A 2 -1.22 6.40 -0.17
N ALA A 3 -0.18 6.54 0.66
CA ALA A 3 1.12 5.91 0.40
C ALA A 3 1.05 4.37 0.33
N ILE A 4 0.21 3.73 1.15
CA ILE A 4 0.07 2.26 1.17
C ILE A 4 -0.59 1.81 -0.14
N GLN A 5 -1.73 2.38 -0.50
CA GLN A 5 -2.43 2.05 -1.76
C GLN A 5 -1.53 2.31 -2.96
N GLY A 6 -0.86 3.47 -3.02
CA GLY A 6 -0.02 3.85 -4.15
C GLY A 6 1.21 2.95 -4.33
N ILE A 7 1.90 2.59 -3.24
CA ILE A 7 3.08 1.72 -3.32
C ILE A 7 2.67 0.30 -3.70
N PHE A 8 1.61 -0.26 -3.09
CA PHE A 8 1.11 -1.59 -3.45
C PHE A 8 0.68 -1.67 -4.91
N GLN A 9 -0.07 -0.68 -5.38
CA GLN A 9 -0.50 -0.62 -6.77
C GLN A 9 0.69 -0.52 -7.73
N ALA A 10 1.65 0.35 -7.46
CA ALA A 10 2.83 0.51 -8.32
C ALA A 10 3.64 -0.80 -8.43
N GLN A 11 3.90 -1.48 -7.32
CA GLN A 11 4.62 -2.75 -7.33
C GLN A 11 3.80 -3.85 -8.03
N TYR A 12 2.51 -3.95 -7.74
CA TYR A 12 1.62 -4.91 -8.39
C TYR A 12 1.60 -4.74 -9.91
N GLU A 13 1.45 -3.52 -10.41
CA GLU A 13 1.46 -3.22 -11.84
C GLU A 13 2.78 -3.61 -12.52
N VAL A 14 3.93 -3.36 -11.87
CA VAL A 14 5.25 -3.79 -12.38
C VAL A 14 5.35 -5.31 -12.47
N LEU A 15 4.93 -6.05 -11.44
CA LEU A 15 4.94 -7.52 -11.45
C LEU A 15 4.01 -8.08 -12.52
N ARG A 16 2.82 -7.49 -12.69
CA ARG A 16 1.88 -7.88 -13.74
C ARG A 16 2.44 -7.61 -15.13
N ALA A 17 3.08 -6.47 -15.35
CA ALA A 17 3.76 -6.15 -16.60
C ALA A 17 4.94 -7.10 -16.89
N ALA A 18 5.59 -7.62 -15.85
CA ALA A 18 6.65 -8.62 -15.95
C ALA A 18 6.15 -10.08 -16.15
N GLY A 19 4.83 -10.29 -16.19
CA GLY A 19 4.22 -11.59 -16.51
C GLY A 19 3.80 -12.45 -15.31
N HIS A 20 3.92 -11.95 -14.08
CA HIS A 20 3.42 -12.64 -12.89
C HIS A 20 1.89 -12.75 -12.94
N SER A 21 1.32 -13.84 -12.44
CA SER A 21 -0.14 -13.97 -12.30
C SER A 21 -0.72 -12.95 -11.30
N PRO A 22 -2.03 -12.65 -11.35
CA PRO A 22 -2.67 -11.78 -10.35
C PRO A 22 -2.46 -12.25 -8.90
N SER A 23 -2.51 -13.55 -8.65
CA SER A 23 -2.29 -14.12 -7.32
C SER A 23 -0.84 -13.99 -6.87
N GLU A 24 0.14 -14.24 -7.74
CA GLU A 24 1.56 -14.08 -7.39
C GLU A 24 1.88 -12.62 -7.10
N ALA A 25 1.48 -11.72 -8.00
CA ALA A 25 1.68 -10.28 -7.81
C ALA A 25 1.02 -9.77 -6.54
N PHE A 26 -0.18 -10.25 -6.18
CA PHE A 26 -0.83 -9.88 -4.91
C PHE A 26 -0.09 -10.46 -3.69
N ASN A 27 0.39 -11.71 -3.77
CA ASN A 27 1.11 -12.35 -2.68
C ASN A 27 2.45 -11.66 -2.39
N GLU A 28 3.23 -11.35 -3.41
CA GLU A 28 4.53 -10.65 -3.33
C GLU A 28 4.43 -9.15 -3.02
N THR A 29 3.21 -8.62 -2.90
CA THR A 29 2.96 -7.20 -2.59
C THR A 29 2.18 -7.07 -1.27
N VAL A 30 0.86 -7.18 -1.36
CA VAL A 30 -0.07 -6.88 -0.26
C VAL A 30 -0.04 -7.97 0.80
N GLU A 31 0.00 -9.24 0.39
CA GLU A 31 -0.06 -10.35 1.34
C GLU A 31 1.22 -10.44 2.18
N GLU A 32 2.39 -10.44 1.53
CA GLU A 32 3.68 -10.46 2.21
C GLU A 32 3.84 -9.25 3.14
N ALA A 33 3.51 -8.05 2.66
CA ALA A 33 3.59 -6.86 3.49
C ALA A 33 2.68 -6.94 4.73
N THR A 34 1.42 -7.34 4.56
CA THR A 34 0.43 -7.24 5.65
C THR A 34 0.39 -8.45 6.58
N GLN A 35 0.73 -9.64 6.10
CA GLN A 35 0.69 -10.87 6.91
C GLN A 35 2.06 -11.25 7.49
N SER A 36 3.15 -10.78 6.88
CA SER A 36 4.50 -11.11 7.34
C SER A 36 5.26 -9.87 7.83
N LEU A 37 5.52 -8.91 6.95
CA LEU A 37 6.48 -7.83 7.24
C LEU A 37 5.96 -6.82 8.26
N TYR A 38 4.76 -6.27 8.08
CA TYR A 38 4.19 -5.26 8.97
C TYR A 38 3.98 -5.77 10.39
N PRO A 39 3.41 -6.97 10.63
CA PRO A 39 3.33 -7.53 11.98
C PRO A 39 4.71 -7.66 12.65
N LEU A 40 5.72 -8.07 11.88
CA LEU A 40 7.07 -8.25 12.39
C LEU A 40 7.76 -6.93 12.74
N ILE A 41 7.66 -5.93 11.87
CA ILE A 41 8.15 -4.57 12.13
C ILE A 41 7.45 -3.99 13.36
N GLY A 42 6.12 -4.13 13.45
CA GLY A 42 5.35 -3.64 14.58
C GLY A 42 5.75 -4.30 15.90
N ALA A 43 6.06 -5.59 15.88
CA ALA A 43 6.43 -6.34 17.07
C ALA A 43 7.91 -6.15 17.49
N LYS A 44 8.84 -5.94 16.53
CA LYS A 44 10.28 -6.07 16.80
C LYS A 44 11.16 -4.97 16.21
N GLY A 45 10.61 -4.07 15.40
CA GLY A 45 11.38 -3.02 14.72
C GLY A 45 11.99 -3.45 13.38
N MET A 46 12.45 -2.45 12.62
CA MET A 46 12.97 -2.61 11.26
C MET A 46 14.35 -3.27 11.24
N ASP A 47 15.21 -2.93 12.20
CA ASP A 47 16.55 -3.50 12.36
C ASP A 47 16.47 -5.01 12.64
N TRP A 48 15.54 -5.42 13.50
CA TRP A 48 15.28 -6.84 13.76
C TRP A 48 14.82 -7.54 12.47
N MET A 49 13.88 -6.96 11.74
CA MET A 49 13.41 -7.53 10.47
C MET A 49 14.58 -7.73 9.50
N TYR A 50 15.42 -6.72 9.29
CA TYR A 50 16.57 -6.81 8.38
C TYR A 50 17.58 -7.88 8.81
N ALA A 51 17.84 -8.00 10.12
CA ALA A 51 18.76 -9.00 10.65
C ALA A 51 18.25 -10.45 10.48
N ASN A 52 16.93 -10.63 10.41
CA ASN A 52 16.28 -11.94 10.35
C ASN A 52 15.76 -12.31 8.95
N CYS A 53 15.99 -11.46 7.95
CA CYS A 53 15.77 -11.78 6.53
C CYS A 53 16.98 -12.46 5.89
N SER A 54 16.77 -13.07 4.71
CA SER A 54 17.87 -13.63 3.91
C SER A 54 18.92 -12.58 3.54
N THR A 55 20.15 -13.02 3.23
CA THR A 55 21.23 -12.11 2.81
C THR A 55 20.84 -11.26 1.60
N THR A 56 20.14 -11.84 0.63
CA THR A 56 19.62 -11.17 -0.56
C THR A 56 18.58 -10.10 -0.20
N ALA A 57 17.57 -10.45 0.60
CA ALA A 57 16.51 -9.52 1.00
C ALA A 57 17.07 -8.36 1.83
N ARG A 58 18.00 -8.63 2.75
CA ARG A 58 18.67 -7.62 3.56
C ARG A 58 19.47 -6.64 2.71
N ARG A 59 20.28 -7.13 1.76
CA ARG A 59 21.07 -6.26 0.88
C ARG A 59 20.17 -5.39 0.01
N GLY A 60 19.15 -5.99 -0.61
CA GLY A 60 18.17 -5.27 -1.41
C GLY A 60 17.46 -4.18 -0.60
N ALA A 61 16.98 -4.49 0.60
CA ALA A 61 16.31 -3.50 1.46
C ALA A 61 17.22 -2.30 1.78
N LEU A 62 18.48 -2.55 2.13
CA LEU A 62 19.45 -1.50 2.44
C LEU A 62 19.84 -0.65 1.21
N ASP A 63 19.92 -1.25 0.02
CA ASP A 63 20.26 -0.52 -1.22
C ASP A 63 19.11 0.33 -1.74
N TRP A 64 17.87 -0.18 -1.65
CA TRP A 64 16.71 0.49 -2.22
C TRP A 64 16.03 1.48 -1.26
N ALA A 65 16.20 1.33 0.06
CA ALA A 65 15.60 2.23 1.04
C ALA A 65 15.93 3.73 0.80
N PRO A 66 17.17 4.13 0.47
CA PRO A 66 17.48 5.52 0.13
C PRO A 66 16.72 6.05 -1.09
N GLU A 67 16.52 5.23 -2.13
CA GLU A 67 15.78 5.62 -3.34
C GLU A 67 14.29 5.82 -3.04
N PHE A 68 13.67 4.91 -2.27
CA PHE A 68 12.29 5.09 -1.81
C PHE A 68 12.14 6.32 -0.93
N HIS A 69 13.08 6.58 -0.02
CA HIS A 69 13.06 7.77 0.81
C HIS A 69 13.18 9.05 -0.02
N LYS A 70 14.08 9.08 -1.01
CA LYS A 70 14.24 10.20 -1.94
C LYS A 70 12.97 10.47 -2.74
N ALA A 71 12.29 9.43 -3.21
CA ALA A 71 11.05 9.56 -3.96
C ALA A 71 9.87 10.03 -3.08
N THR A 72 9.78 9.55 -1.83
CA THR A 72 8.61 9.76 -0.98
C THR A 72 8.69 10.98 -0.08
N LYS A 73 9.89 11.37 0.39
CA LYS A 73 10.05 12.53 1.29
C LYS A 73 9.45 13.83 0.73
N PRO A 74 9.66 14.20 -0.55
CA PRO A 74 9.04 15.41 -1.12
C PRO A 74 7.50 15.35 -1.13
N VAL A 75 6.91 14.17 -1.28
CA VAL A 75 5.46 14.00 -1.23
C VAL A 75 4.96 14.24 0.21
N PHE A 76 5.65 13.71 1.21
CA PHE A 76 5.31 13.94 2.61
C PHE A 76 5.50 15.40 3.03
N GLN A 77 6.53 16.09 2.51
CA GLN A 77 6.73 17.52 2.78
C GLN A 77 5.55 18.35 2.27
N ARG A 78 5.12 18.14 1.01
CA ARG A 78 3.94 18.82 0.45
C ARG A 78 2.65 18.49 1.20
N LEU A 79 2.48 17.22 1.60
CA LEU A 79 1.32 16.80 2.40
C LEU A 79 1.31 17.53 3.76
N TYR A 80 2.45 17.58 4.44
CA TYR A 80 2.58 18.26 5.72
C TYR A 80 2.27 19.76 5.59
N GLU A 81 2.82 20.42 4.58
CA GLU A 81 2.54 21.84 4.29
C GLU A 81 1.05 22.10 4.03
N SER A 82 0.39 21.26 3.22
CA SER A 82 -1.06 21.35 2.93
C SER A 82 -1.93 21.21 4.18
N VAL A 83 -1.52 20.33 5.11
CA VAL A 83 -2.23 20.16 6.38
C VAL A 83 -1.95 21.34 7.31
N ALA A 84 -0.68 21.71 7.48
CA ALA A 84 -0.27 22.76 8.41
C ALA A 84 -0.84 24.14 8.05
N ASN A 85 -1.01 24.44 6.76
CA ASN A 85 -1.61 25.69 6.30
C ASN A 85 -3.14 25.66 6.15
N GLY A 86 -3.79 24.53 6.52
CA GLY A 86 -5.25 24.37 6.47
C GLY A 86 -5.85 24.08 5.09
N THR A 87 -5.04 23.99 4.02
CA THR A 87 -5.51 23.68 2.67
C THR A 87 -6.22 22.32 2.63
N GLU A 88 -5.65 21.30 3.26
CA GLU A 88 -6.24 19.96 3.25
C GLU A 88 -7.58 19.91 4.00
N SER A 89 -7.68 20.61 5.14
CA SER A 89 -8.92 20.70 5.91
C SER A 89 -10.01 21.43 5.14
N GLN A 90 -9.69 22.56 4.52
CA GLN A 90 -10.64 23.29 3.67
C GLN A 90 -11.12 22.43 2.50
N ARG A 91 -10.19 21.72 1.83
CA ARG A 91 -10.51 20.81 0.74
C ARG A 91 -11.44 19.68 1.20
N SER A 92 -11.16 19.06 2.35
CA SER A 92 -12.00 17.99 2.90
C SER A 92 -13.41 18.49 3.23
N ILE A 93 -13.55 19.67 3.86
CA ILE A 93 -14.86 20.27 4.15
C ILE A 93 -15.62 20.54 2.85
N THR A 94 -14.95 21.13 1.86
CA THR A 94 -15.55 21.46 0.57
C THR A 94 -16.02 20.20 -0.17
N GLU A 95 -15.19 19.15 -0.28
CA GLU A 95 -15.56 17.92 -0.98
C GLU A 95 -16.65 17.13 -0.24
N ASN A 96 -16.54 16.99 1.08
CA ASN A 96 -17.52 16.25 1.89
C ASN A 96 -18.87 16.98 1.99
N GLY A 97 -18.88 18.30 1.77
CA GLY A 97 -20.09 19.12 1.77
C GLY A 97 -20.86 19.14 0.44
N ARG A 98 -20.33 18.51 -0.63
CA ARG A 98 -21.01 18.48 -1.92
C ARG A 98 -22.29 17.63 -1.85
N PRO A 99 -23.39 18.03 -2.51
CA PRO A 99 -24.63 17.24 -2.52
C PRO A 99 -24.48 15.82 -3.08
N ASP A 100 -23.52 15.62 -3.99
CA ASP A 100 -23.22 14.36 -4.67
C ASP A 100 -22.06 13.58 -4.03
N TYR A 101 -21.56 14.01 -2.87
CA TYR A 101 -20.38 13.42 -2.23
C TYR A 101 -20.44 11.89 -2.13
N ARG A 102 -21.59 11.36 -1.68
CA ARG A 102 -21.76 9.91 -1.48
C ARG A 102 -21.68 9.13 -2.78
N GLU A 103 -22.27 9.65 -3.86
CA GLU A 103 -22.22 9.00 -5.18
C GLU A 103 -20.79 8.96 -5.71
N ARG A 104 -20.08 10.09 -5.62
CA ARG A 104 -18.67 10.19 -6.04
C ARG A 104 -17.75 9.29 -5.23
N PHE A 105 -17.93 9.28 -3.91
CA PHE A 105 -17.15 8.43 -3.01
C PHE A 105 -17.39 6.93 -3.29
N GLU A 106 -18.63 6.51 -3.52
CA GLU A 106 -18.92 5.12 -3.90
C GLU A 106 -18.32 4.76 -5.26
N ALA A 107 -18.28 5.69 -6.22
CA ALA A 107 -17.61 5.48 -7.49
C ALA A 107 -16.09 5.26 -7.32
N GLU A 108 -15.43 6.09 -6.50
CA GLU A 108 -13.99 5.94 -6.18
C GLU A 108 -13.71 4.60 -5.46
N LEU A 109 -14.54 4.23 -4.49
CA LEU A 109 -14.41 2.93 -3.80
C LEU A 109 -14.67 1.75 -4.73
N LYS A 110 -15.62 1.89 -5.65
CA LYS A 110 -15.93 0.87 -6.65
C LYS A 110 -14.74 0.65 -7.57
N GLU A 111 -14.09 1.71 -8.05
CA GLU A 111 -12.88 1.62 -8.88
C GLU A 111 -11.78 0.82 -8.17
N ILE A 112 -11.51 1.14 -6.90
CA ILE A 112 -10.52 0.40 -6.10
C ILE A 112 -10.95 -1.07 -5.97
N ARG A 113 -12.19 -1.33 -5.59
CA ARG A 113 -12.73 -2.68 -5.36
C ARG A 113 -12.70 -3.56 -6.62
N GLU A 114 -12.97 -2.96 -7.78
CA GLU A 114 -13.02 -3.65 -9.07
C GLU A 114 -11.65 -3.74 -9.76
N SER A 115 -10.62 -3.09 -9.22
CA SER A 115 -9.26 -3.25 -9.70
C SER A 115 -8.83 -4.73 -9.66
N GLU A 116 -7.96 -5.13 -10.60
CA GLU A 116 -7.49 -6.52 -10.68
C GLU A 116 -6.79 -6.94 -9.38
N MET A 117 -5.96 -6.06 -8.81
CA MET A 117 -5.24 -6.28 -7.55
C MET A 117 -6.20 -6.61 -6.41
N TRP A 118 -7.25 -5.81 -6.20
CA TRP A 118 -8.15 -6.02 -5.06
C TRP A 118 -9.13 -7.17 -5.28
N ARG A 119 -9.49 -7.51 -6.52
CA ARG A 119 -10.21 -8.75 -6.86
C ARG A 119 -9.36 -9.99 -6.58
N ALA A 120 -8.10 -10.00 -7.00
CA ALA A 120 -7.17 -11.09 -6.66
C ALA A 120 -7.04 -11.24 -5.13
N GLY A 121 -6.96 -10.12 -4.42
CA GLY A 121 -6.93 -10.10 -2.98
C GLY A 121 -8.16 -10.71 -2.29
N VAL A 122 -9.36 -10.62 -2.87
CA VAL A 122 -10.54 -11.30 -2.30
C VAL A 122 -10.31 -12.81 -2.26
N THR A 123 -9.82 -13.38 -3.35
CA THR A 123 -9.52 -14.82 -3.45
C THR A 123 -8.35 -15.20 -2.55
N VAL A 124 -7.25 -14.46 -2.56
CA VAL A 124 -6.08 -14.78 -1.70
C VAL A 124 -6.48 -14.75 -0.23
N ARG A 125 -7.24 -13.74 0.21
CA ARG A 125 -7.69 -13.63 1.61
C ARG A 125 -8.63 -14.78 2.02
N SER A 126 -9.47 -15.30 1.12
CA SER A 126 -10.34 -16.42 1.45
C SER A 126 -9.58 -17.73 1.63
N LEU A 127 -8.39 -17.85 1.04
CA LEU A 127 -7.52 -19.03 1.15
C LEU A 127 -6.64 -19.04 2.40
N ARG A 128 -6.65 -17.98 3.21
CA ARG A 128 -5.81 -17.90 4.41
C ARG A 128 -6.16 -18.98 5.43
N PRO A 129 -5.17 -19.58 6.12
CA PRO A 129 -5.40 -20.67 7.07
C PRO A 129 -6.43 -20.34 8.16
N GLU A 130 -6.44 -19.12 8.69
CA GLU A 130 -7.39 -18.70 9.73
C GLU A 130 -8.85 -18.61 9.25
N ASN A 131 -9.07 -18.60 7.94
CA ASN A 131 -10.39 -18.56 7.31
C ASN A 131 -10.85 -19.95 6.83
N GLN A 132 -9.97 -20.95 6.83
CA GLN A 132 -10.28 -22.34 6.51
C GLN A 132 -10.73 -23.05 7.79
N LYS A 133 -12.05 -23.15 8.00
CA LYS A 133 -12.67 -23.90 9.10
C LYS A 133 -13.08 -25.29 8.65
#